data_AF-A0A094HSY6-F1
#
_entry.id   AF-A0A094HSY6-F1
#
_cell.length_a   1.000
_cell.length_b   1.000
_cell.length_c   1.000
_cell.angle_alpha   90.00
_cell.angle_beta   90.00
_cell.angle_gamma   90.00
#
_symmetry.space_group_name_H-M   'P 1'
#
loop_
_entity.id
_entity.type
_entity.pdbx_description
1 polymer ?
#
loop_
_entity_poly.entity_id
_entity_poly.type
_entity_poly.pdbx_seq_one_letter_code
_entity_poly.pdbx_strand_id
1 'polypeptide(L)'
;MTSEADETKSGVKRKREDGEDDIPSVEMIRWKRLREVDIRQQLKEMIRPEAEFRGQQEPALRAIMKGVSPVLVIMGTGGGKTMLFQLPACSQKGGTTIVIVPLKSLEESLHERCMELGISSIQWDGSQQERMA
;
A
#
# COMPACT_ATOMS: atom_id res chain seq x y z
N MET A 1 52.03 55.92 -12.69
CA MET A 1 53.12 55.05 -12.23
C MET A 1 52.56 54.16 -11.13
N THR A 2 52.58 52.84 -11.38
CA THR A 2 52.63 51.71 -10.40
C THR A 2 51.59 51.68 -9.28
N SER A 3 50.89 50.59 -8.97
CA SER A 3 51.04 49.17 -9.31
C SER A 3 49.84 48.40 -8.76
N GLU A 4 49.59 47.24 -9.37
CA GLU A 4 48.70 46.16 -8.94
C GLU A 4 48.97 45.64 -7.52
N ALA A 5 47.90 45.13 -6.90
CA ALA A 5 47.83 43.91 -6.09
C ALA A 5 46.34 43.78 -5.69
N ASP A 6 45.49 43.15 -6.50
CA ASP A 6 45.24 41.70 -6.58
C ASP A 6 45.38 40.96 -5.24
N GLU A 7 44.42 41.18 -4.34
CA GLU A 7 44.13 40.23 -3.25
C GLU A 7 42.90 39.41 -3.62
N THR A 8 43.22 38.22 -4.13
CA THR A 8 42.33 37.09 -4.36
C THR A 8 41.55 36.75 -3.08
N LYS A 9 40.29 37.18 -3.02
CA LYS A 9 39.35 36.72 -2.00
C LYS A 9 39.00 35.26 -2.28
N SER A 10 39.75 34.39 -1.61
CA SER A 10 39.41 33.01 -1.25
C SER A 10 37.90 32.79 -1.23
N GLY A 11 37.42 32.06 -2.24
CA GLY A 11 36.02 31.65 -2.31
C GLY A 11 35.71 30.79 -1.09
N VAL A 12 34.85 31.29 -0.21
CA VAL A 12 34.25 30.48 0.85
C VAL A 12 33.49 29.34 0.15
N LYS A 13 34.11 28.16 0.08
CA LYS A 13 33.43 26.92 -0.27
C LYS A 13 32.32 26.76 0.75
N ARG A 14 31.07 27.06 0.34
CA ARG A 14 29.89 26.63 1.09
C ARG A 14 30.04 25.13 1.26
N LYS A 15 30.31 24.70 2.49
CA LYS A 15 30.21 23.31 2.90
C LYS A 15 28.77 22.93 2.57
N ARG A 16 28.58 22.13 1.52
CA ARG A 16 27.29 21.49 1.30
C ARG A 16 27.09 20.66 2.57
N GLU A 17 26.04 20.97 3.32
CA GLU A 17 25.59 20.06 4.34
C GLU A 17 25.16 18.83 3.54
N ASP A 18 25.97 17.77 3.62
CA ASP A 18 25.66 16.43 3.12
C ASP A 18 24.56 15.83 4.01
N GLY A 19 23.45 16.55 4.09
CA GLY A 19 22.17 16.11 4.60
C GLY A 19 21.22 16.10 3.41
N GLU A 20 21.53 15.25 2.42
CA GLU A 20 20.48 14.70 1.58
C GLU A 20 19.65 13.84 2.55
N ASP A 21 18.70 14.49 3.24
CA ASP A 21 17.76 13.81 4.11
C ASP A 21 17.20 12.64 3.29
N ASP A 22 17.54 11.41 3.69
CA ASP A 22 17.07 10.17 3.08
C ASP A 22 15.54 10.16 3.14
N ILE A 23 14.86 10.82 2.19
CA ILE A 23 13.41 10.80 2.10
C ILE A 23 13.07 9.33 1.89
N PRO A 24 12.39 8.68 2.86
CA PRO A 24 11.98 7.31 2.71
C PRO A 24 11.21 7.17 1.39
N SER A 25 11.59 6.20 0.56
CA SER A 25 10.83 5.94 -0.66
C SER A 25 9.33 5.81 -0.31
N VAL A 26 8.45 6.28 -1.20
CA VAL A 26 6.99 6.23 -0.98
C VAL A 26 6.55 4.83 -0.58
N GLU A 27 7.18 3.80 -1.15
CA GLU A 27 7.01 2.40 -0.81
C GLU A 27 7.42 2.07 0.64
N MET A 28 8.57 2.55 1.11
CA MET A 28 9.02 2.32 2.49
C MET A 28 8.06 2.94 3.51
N ILE A 29 7.57 4.17 3.25
CA ILE A 29 6.56 4.83 4.10
C ILE A 29 5.28 3.99 4.15
N ARG A 30 4.86 3.48 2.98
CA ARG A 30 3.68 2.63 2.83
C ARG A 30 3.77 1.39 3.72
N TRP A 31 4.85 0.63 3.60
CA TRP A 31 5.06 -0.59 4.37
C TRP A 31 5.23 -0.34 5.86
N LYS A 32 5.86 0.78 6.24
CA LYS A 32 5.96 1.17 7.65
C LYS A 32 4.56 1.37 8.26
N ARG A 33 3.69 2.11 7.58
CA ARG A 33 2.31 2.35 8.03
C ARG A 33 1.50 1.06 8.13
N LEU A 34 1.58 0.18 7.12
CA LEU A 34 0.85 -1.10 7.15
C LEU A 34 1.28 -2.00 8.32
N ARG A 35 2.56 -1.96 8.71
CA ARG A 35 3.05 -2.71 9.88
C ARG A 35 2.54 -2.18 11.22
N GLU A 36 2.16 -0.91 11.28
CA GLU A 36 1.64 -0.25 12.49
C GLU A 36 0.12 -0.44 12.65
N VAL A 37 -0.57 -1.00 11.65
CA VAL A 37 -2.02 -1.25 11.70
C VAL A 37 -2.36 -2.34 12.72
N ASP A 38 -3.30 -2.05 13.62
CA ASP A 38 -3.96 -3.08 14.43
C ASP A 38 -5.00 -3.82 13.58
N ILE A 39 -4.58 -4.97 13.04
CA ILE A 39 -5.44 -5.80 12.18
C ILE A 39 -6.70 -6.30 12.87
N ARG A 40 -6.72 -6.46 14.20
CA ARG A 40 -7.90 -6.94 14.93
C ARG A 40 -8.92 -5.83 15.07
N GLN A 41 -8.47 -4.62 15.39
CA GLN A 41 -9.33 -3.45 15.42
C GLN A 41 -9.90 -3.16 14.03
N GLN A 42 -9.06 -3.22 13.00
CA GLN A 42 -9.50 -3.00 11.62
C GLN A 42 -10.54 -4.04 11.17
N LEU A 43 -10.39 -5.32 11.55
CA LEU A 43 -11.37 -6.35 11.25
C LEU A 43 -12.74 -6.02 11.85
N LYS A 44 -12.75 -5.52 13.09
CA LYS A 44 -13.99 -5.17 13.80
C LYS A 44 -14.69 -3.98 13.15
N GLU A 45 -13.94 -2.96 12.77
CA GLU A 45 -14.45 -1.78 12.07
C GLU A 45 -14.99 -2.12 10.69
N MET A 46 -14.35 -3.05 9.99
CA MET A 46 -14.72 -3.45 8.63
C MET A 46 -15.92 -4.41 8.59
N ILE A 47 -16.10 -5.28 9.59
CA ILE A 47 -17.13 -6.33 9.56
C ILE A 47 -18.21 -6.10 10.62
N ARG A 48 -17.83 -6.18 11.91
CA ARG A 48 -18.70 -5.96 13.08
C ARG A 48 -17.87 -6.01 14.38
N PRO A 49 -18.34 -5.43 15.50
CA PRO A 49 -17.58 -5.36 16.75
C PRO A 49 -17.12 -6.72 17.32
N GLU A 50 -17.89 -7.79 17.10
CA GLU A 50 -17.60 -9.16 17.55
C GLU A 50 -16.86 -10.00 16.50
N ALA A 51 -16.32 -9.36 15.45
CA ALA A 51 -15.58 -10.08 14.43
C ALA A 51 -14.27 -10.65 14.97
N GLU A 52 -14.02 -11.91 14.66
CA GLU A 52 -12.78 -12.62 14.97
C GLU A 52 -12.23 -13.28 13.72
N PHE A 53 -10.89 -13.35 13.64
CA PHE A 53 -10.22 -14.10 12.59
C PHE A 53 -10.52 -15.59 12.72
N ARG A 54 -10.65 -16.26 11.58
CA ARG A 54 -10.96 -17.68 11.48
C ARG A 54 -9.84 -18.41 10.75
N GLY A 55 -9.48 -19.60 11.22
CA GLY A 55 -8.49 -20.47 10.57
C GLY A 55 -7.18 -19.73 10.28
N GLN A 56 -6.79 -19.70 8.99
CA GLN A 56 -5.51 -19.14 8.54
C GLN A 56 -5.55 -17.63 8.24
N GLN A 57 -6.65 -16.93 8.56
CA GLN A 57 -6.79 -15.50 8.23
C GLN A 57 -5.75 -14.61 8.92
N GLU A 58 -5.64 -14.71 10.25
CA GLU A 58 -4.72 -13.88 11.03
C GLU A 58 -3.25 -14.09 10.63
N PRO A 59 -2.71 -15.33 10.55
CA PRO A 59 -1.31 -15.52 10.16
C PRO A 59 -1.03 -15.05 8.72
N ALA A 60 -1.95 -15.30 7.79
CA ALA A 60 -1.80 -14.85 6.40
C ALA A 60 -1.79 -13.31 6.31
N LEU A 61 -2.74 -12.64 6.97
CA LEU A 61 -2.83 -11.19 6.97
C LEU A 61 -1.61 -10.55 7.64
N ARG A 62 -1.11 -11.12 8.74
CA ARG A 62 0.14 -10.65 9.38
C ARG A 62 1.35 -10.75 8.46
N ALA A 63 1.46 -11.81 7.65
CA ALA A 63 2.53 -11.92 6.67
C ALA A 63 2.41 -10.83 5.59
N ILE A 64 1.20 -10.59 5.08
CA ILE A 64 0.90 -9.55 4.10
C ILE A 64 1.24 -8.15 4.64
N MET A 65 0.77 -7.81 5.85
CA MET A 65 1.03 -6.50 6.47
C MET A 65 2.51 -6.25 6.76
N LYS A 66 3.30 -7.31 6.96
CA LYS A 66 4.76 -7.21 7.12
C LYS A 66 5.52 -7.02 5.80
N GLY A 67 4.84 -7.13 4.66
CA GLY A 67 5.47 -7.10 3.34
C GLY A 67 6.22 -8.39 3.00
N VAL A 68 5.87 -9.51 3.63
CA VAL A 68 6.44 -10.81 3.25
C VAL A 68 5.93 -11.15 1.85
N SER A 69 6.84 -11.51 0.96
CA SER A 69 6.53 -11.92 -0.40
C SER A 69 7.55 -12.97 -0.87
N PRO A 70 7.13 -14.08 -1.50
CA PRO A 70 5.76 -14.44 -1.81
C PRO A 70 5.00 -15.03 -0.60
N VAL A 71 3.66 -14.96 -0.62
CA VAL A 71 2.78 -15.61 0.36
C VAL A 71 1.78 -16.51 -0.35
N LEU A 72 1.75 -17.79 0.03
CA LEU A 72 0.77 -18.77 -0.47
C LEU A 72 -0.23 -19.10 0.65
N VAL A 73 -1.51 -18.84 0.40
CA VAL A 73 -2.58 -19.06 1.37
C VAL A 73 -3.55 -20.11 0.84
N ILE A 74 -3.69 -21.23 1.56
CA ILE A 74 -4.61 -22.32 1.22
C ILE A 74 -5.80 -22.29 2.17
N MET A 75 -6.99 -21.98 1.65
CA MET A 75 -8.23 -21.90 2.42
C MET A 75 -9.41 -22.37 1.57
N GLY A 76 -10.38 -23.04 2.20
CA GLY A 76 -11.64 -23.44 1.54
C GLY A 76 -12.48 -22.25 1.05
N THR A 77 -13.44 -22.51 0.17
CA THR A 77 -14.49 -21.53 -0.18
C THR A 77 -15.22 -21.06 1.07
N GLY A 78 -15.64 -19.79 1.11
CA GLY A 78 -16.24 -19.20 2.31
C GLY A 78 -15.27 -18.91 3.47
N GLY A 79 -14.00 -19.34 3.40
CA GLY A 79 -12.98 -19.07 4.43
C GLY A 79 -12.55 -17.60 4.56
N GLY A 80 -13.14 -16.68 3.80
CA GLY A 80 -12.86 -15.25 3.89
C GLY A 80 -11.49 -14.84 3.32
N LYS A 81 -11.05 -15.48 2.22
CA LYS A 81 -9.82 -15.11 1.50
C LYS A 81 -9.83 -13.65 1.00
N THR A 82 -11.01 -13.15 0.61
CA THR A 82 -11.20 -11.79 0.11
C THR A 82 -10.72 -10.71 1.09
N MET A 83 -10.96 -10.92 2.39
CA MET A 83 -10.55 -9.98 3.43
C MET A 83 -9.03 -9.76 3.46
N LEU A 84 -8.23 -10.76 3.06
CA LEU A 84 -6.78 -10.70 3.11
C LEU A 84 -6.17 -9.60 2.23
N PHE A 85 -6.86 -9.19 1.16
CA PHE A 85 -6.45 -8.06 0.34
C PHE A 85 -7.28 -6.80 0.60
N GLN A 86 -8.52 -6.92 1.06
CA GLN A 86 -9.37 -5.78 1.37
C GLN A 86 -8.92 -5.04 2.63
N LEU A 87 -8.53 -5.76 3.69
CA LEU A 87 -8.13 -5.13 4.94
C LEU A 87 -6.88 -4.26 4.77
N PRO A 88 -5.80 -4.71 4.09
CA PRO A 88 -4.68 -3.83 3.75
C PRO A 88 -5.09 -2.64 2.87
N ALA A 89 -6.00 -2.83 1.93
CA ALA A 89 -6.48 -1.76 1.04
C ALA A 89 -7.29 -0.69 1.77
N CYS A 90 -8.11 -1.07 2.77
CA CYS A 90 -8.88 -0.11 3.56
C CYS A 90 -8.03 0.59 4.63
N SER A 91 -6.99 -0.07 5.14
CA SER A 91 -6.16 0.45 6.23
C SER A 91 -5.24 1.61 5.82
N GLN A 92 -5.05 1.84 4.51
CA GLN A 92 -4.00 2.73 4.06
C GLN A 92 -4.39 3.49 2.77
N LYS A 93 -4.42 4.82 2.85
CA LYS A 93 -4.92 5.73 1.80
C LYS A 93 -3.97 5.92 0.60
N GLY A 94 -3.11 4.95 0.26
CA GLY A 94 -2.11 5.14 -0.79
C GLY A 94 -1.61 3.85 -1.45
N GLY A 95 -1.41 3.92 -2.76
CA GLY A 95 -1.06 2.75 -3.57
C GLY A 95 -2.28 1.95 -3.99
N THR A 96 -2.03 0.98 -4.87
CA THR A 96 -3.07 0.21 -5.54
C THR A 96 -2.82 -1.28 -5.32
N THR A 97 -3.87 -2.04 -5.02
CA THR A 97 -3.82 -3.50 -4.96
C THR A 97 -4.44 -4.04 -6.25
N ILE A 98 -3.67 -4.80 -7.02
CA ILE A 98 -4.15 -5.46 -8.24
C ILE A 98 -4.64 -6.85 -7.87
N VAL A 99 -5.92 -7.12 -8.11
CA VAL A 99 -6.54 -8.42 -7.84
C VAL A 99 -6.88 -9.08 -9.16
N ILE A 100 -6.21 -10.18 -9.46
CA ILE A 100 -6.43 -10.96 -10.69
C ILE A 100 -7.40 -12.09 -10.36
N VAL A 101 -8.56 -12.08 -11.01
CA VAL A 101 -9.57 -13.13 -10.87
C VAL A 101 -9.93 -13.73 -12.22
N PRO A 102 -10.22 -15.05 -12.28
CA PRO A 102 -10.51 -15.72 -13.55
C PRO A 102 -11.93 -15.48 -14.07
N LEU A 103 -12.88 -15.03 -13.23
CA LEU A 103 -14.30 -14.93 -13.58
C LEU A 103 -14.80 -13.48 -13.47
N LYS A 104 -15.52 -13.01 -14.48
CA LYS A 104 -16.16 -11.68 -14.48
C LYS A 104 -17.21 -11.50 -13.39
N SER A 105 -18.06 -12.50 -13.16
CA SER A 105 -19.02 -12.47 -12.05
C SER A 105 -18.34 -12.40 -10.67
N LEU A 106 -17.16 -12.99 -10.53
CA LEU A 106 -16.37 -12.86 -9.30
C LEU A 106 -15.80 -11.44 -9.19
N GLU A 107 -15.26 -10.88 -10.28
CA GLU A 107 -14.79 -9.49 -10.33
C GLU A 107 -15.89 -8.50 -9.89
N GLU A 108 -17.11 -8.63 -10.43
CA GLU A 108 -18.27 -7.82 -10.06
C GLU A 108 -18.58 -7.92 -8.56
N SER A 109 -18.70 -9.13 -8.02
CA SER A 109 -18.98 -9.33 -6.60
C SER A 109 -17.86 -8.80 -5.67
N LEU A 110 -16.60 -8.79 -6.13
CA LEU A 110 -15.48 -8.22 -5.39
C LEU A 110 -15.49 -6.70 -5.46
N HIS A 111 -15.83 -6.13 -6.61
CA HIS A 111 -15.96 -4.70 -6.80
C HIS A 111 -17.07 -4.12 -5.91
N GLU A 112 -18.25 -4.72 -5.90
CA GLU A 112 -19.37 -4.33 -5.02
C GLU A 112 -18.95 -4.31 -3.54
N ARG A 113 -18.31 -5.39 -3.06
CA ARG A 113 -17.81 -5.45 -1.67
C ARG A 113 -16.76 -4.39 -1.36
N CYS A 114 -15.91 -4.04 -2.32
CA CYS A 114 -14.95 -2.95 -2.12
C CYS A 114 -15.68 -1.61 -1.98
N MET A 115 -16.70 -1.35 -2.81
CA MET A 115 -17.50 -0.14 -2.74
C MET A 115 -18.28 -0.04 -1.42
N GLU A 116 -18.86 -1.14 -0.93
CA GLU A 116 -19.53 -1.21 0.38
C GLU A 116 -18.59 -0.86 1.55
N LEU A 117 -17.31 -1.23 1.44
CA LEU A 117 -16.27 -0.92 2.43
C LEU A 117 -15.65 0.48 2.23
N GLY A 118 -16.12 1.27 1.25
CA GLY A 118 -15.55 2.57 0.91
C GLY A 118 -14.17 2.50 0.27
N ILE A 119 -13.77 1.34 -0.27
CA ILE A 119 -12.51 1.14 -0.99
C ILE A 119 -12.73 1.51 -2.46
N SER A 120 -12.02 2.53 -2.95
CA SER A 120 -12.01 2.87 -4.38
C SER A 120 -11.51 1.66 -5.19
N SER A 121 -12.35 1.17 -6.09
CA SER A 121 -12.11 0.00 -6.93
C SER A 121 -12.50 0.31 -8.36
N ILE A 122 -11.78 -0.25 -9.32
CA ILE A 122 -12.06 -0.13 -10.75
C ILE A 122 -11.97 -1.54 -11.35
N GLN A 123 -12.93 -1.87 -12.20
CA GLN A 123 -12.94 -3.13 -12.96
C GLN A 123 -12.17 -2.94 -14.26
N TRP A 124 -11.31 -3.90 -14.60
CA TRP A 124 -10.51 -3.82 -15.82
C TRP A 124 -11.25 -4.49 -16.97
N ASP A 125 -11.56 -3.72 -18.01
CA ASP A 125 -12.15 -4.21 -19.25
C ASP A 125 -11.16 -4.04 -20.41
N GLY A 126 -10.61 -5.15 -20.88
CA GLY A 126 -9.66 -5.17 -22.00
C GLY A 126 -10.26 -4.69 -23.32
N SER A 127 -11.59 -4.63 -23.44
CA SER A 127 -12.28 -4.13 -24.64
C SER A 127 -12.48 -2.61 -24.63
N GLN A 128 -12.28 -1.93 -23.49
CA GLN A 128 -12.52 -0.49 -23.31
C GLN A 128 -11.25 0.28 -22.92
N GLN A 129 -10.15 0.05 -23.65
CA GLN A 129 -8.84 0.68 -23.37
C GLN A 129 -8.87 2.22 -23.35
N GLU A 130 -9.84 2.86 -23.99
CA GLU A 130 -9.88 4.32 -24.15
C GLU A 130 -10.56 5.09 -23.00
N ARG A 131 -11.19 4.42 -22.02
CA ARG A 131 -11.94 5.11 -20.93
C ARG A 131 -11.13 5.43 -19.67
N MET A 132 -9.84 5.11 -19.63
CA MET A 132 -9.00 5.26 -18.43
C MET A 132 -7.97 6.39 -18.50
N ALA A 133 -8.14 7.34 -19.44
CA ALA A 133 -7.32 8.55 -19.56
C ALA A 133 -7.97 9.76 -18.87
#